data_AF-A0A8J3YN12-F1
#
_entry.id   AF-A0A8J3YN12-F1
#
_cell.length_a   1.000
_cell.length_b   1.000
_cell.length_c   1.000
_cell.angle_alpha   90.00
_cell.angle_beta   90.00
_cell.angle_gamma   90.00
#
_symmetry.space_group_name_H-M   'P 1'
#
loop_
_entity.id
_entity.type
_entity.pdbx_description
1 polymer ?
#
loop_
_entity_poly.entity_id
_entity_poly.type
_entity_poly.pdbx_seq_one_letter_code
_entity_poly.pdbx_strand_id
1 'polypeptide(L)'
;MSRILRALAVCALATPIVLTTAAPAQAATLSMLGADVSTLQRALDLGARYYNASGSAADPYDILRSAGVNYARLRIWNNPASGYNNKAKVLQQARAIKAKGLKLLLDFHYSDTWADPGKQFKPAAWASHNLSALQSDVYTYTLDVCNALKAQGTTPDTVQVGNEINVGMLWNDGKVVNNNFAPLASLLKQGYNAVKACNASTSVLVHTANADSLAHARWFYDGIRAQGVQWDMTALSYYCAWHGTLTNLYNVITDMRTRYGRPVVLAETAYPFTGADADSEPNVINATCDGIPLTWAGQAQEFAWVQNTARNAGAVGVFYWEPTWYAVPGNGWDPANINGTGNGWDNMAVFDWSGRVNPNIRWTP
;
A
#
# COMPACT_ATOMS: atom_id res chain seq x y z
N MET A 1 58.22 -64.15 -38.93
CA MET A 1 57.49 -63.03 -39.58
C MET A 1 56.04 -63.49 -39.70
N SER A 2 54.98 -62.89 -39.17
CA SER A 2 54.66 -61.52 -38.76
C SER A 2 53.59 -61.59 -37.65
N ARG A 3 53.67 -60.72 -36.63
CA ARG A 3 52.66 -60.59 -35.56
C ARG A 3 51.54 -59.68 -36.06
N ILE A 4 50.30 -60.17 -36.08
CA ILE A 4 49.12 -59.37 -36.42
C ILE A 4 48.57 -58.75 -35.13
N LEU A 5 48.71 -57.42 -34.98
CA LEU A 5 48.02 -56.63 -33.96
C LEU A 5 46.54 -56.48 -34.36
N ARG A 6 45.62 -56.83 -33.46
CA ARG A 6 44.20 -56.43 -33.53
C ARG A 6 44.03 -55.09 -32.84
N ALA A 7 43.61 -54.07 -33.57
CA ALA A 7 43.20 -52.78 -33.00
C ALA A 7 41.76 -52.88 -32.47
N LEU A 8 41.55 -52.61 -31.18
CA LEU A 8 40.24 -52.35 -30.61
C LEU A 8 39.82 -50.91 -30.93
N ALA A 9 38.73 -50.73 -31.66
CA ALA A 9 38.09 -49.43 -31.83
C ALA A 9 37.19 -49.15 -30.62
N VAL A 10 37.55 -48.16 -29.81
CA VAL A 10 36.69 -47.63 -28.73
C VAL A 10 35.73 -46.62 -29.35
N CYS A 11 34.44 -46.95 -29.40
CA CYS A 11 33.39 -46.03 -29.80
C CYS A 11 33.05 -45.12 -28.61
N ALA A 12 33.50 -43.87 -28.63
CA ALA A 12 33.11 -42.86 -27.65
C ALA A 12 31.70 -42.34 -28.00
N LEU A 13 30.69 -42.71 -27.21
CA LEU A 13 29.35 -42.15 -27.28
C LEU A 13 29.37 -40.73 -26.70
N ALA A 14 29.33 -39.72 -27.58
CA ALA A 14 29.14 -38.32 -27.18
C ALA A 14 27.66 -38.11 -26.83
N THR A 15 27.35 -37.95 -25.54
CA THR A 15 26.03 -37.47 -25.09
C THR A 15 25.86 -36.00 -25.46
N PRO A 16 24.81 -35.62 -26.21
CA PRO A 16 24.57 -34.22 -26.54
C PRO A 16 24.19 -33.46 -25.26
N ILE A 17 24.96 -32.41 -24.95
CA ILE A 17 24.60 -31.41 -23.94
C ILE A 17 23.42 -30.61 -24.51
N VAL A 18 22.23 -30.86 -23.99
CA VAL A 18 21.06 -30.03 -24.27
C VAL A 18 21.24 -28.72 -23.49
N LEU A 19 21.72 -27.68 -24.17
CA LEU A 19 21.66 -26.31 -23.66
C LEU A 19 20.18 -25.89 -23.62
N THR A 20 19.55 -25.98 -22.44
CA THR A 20 18.26 -25.36 -22.22
C THR A 20 18.47 -23.85 -22.21
N THR A 21 18.13 -23.18 -23.32
CA THR A 21 17.99 -21.73 -23.31
C THR A 21 16.86 -21.37 -22.35
N ALA A 22 17.18 -20.69 -21.25
CA ALA A 22 16.17 -20.15 -20.36
C ALA A 22 15.23 -19.28 -21.20
N ALA A 23 13.91 -19.53 -21.11
CA ALA A 23 12.92 -18.65 -21.70
C ALA A 23 13.19 -17.22 -21.23
N PRO A 24 13.09 -16.20 -22.11
CA PRO A 24 13.26 -14.81 -21.68
C PRO A 24 12.33 -14.56 -20.50
N ALA A 25 12.88 -14.09 -19.38
CA ALA A 25 12.09 -13.73 -18.22
C ALA A 25 11.01 -12.75 -18.69
N GLN A 26 9.73 -13.13 -18.54
CA GLN A 26 8.61 -12.22 -18.78
C GLN A 26 8.90 -10.94 -17.98
N ALA A 27 8.95 -9.79 -18.66
CA ALA A 27 9.12 -8.51 -17.97
C ALA A 27 8.05 -8.42 -16.88
N ALA A 28 8.47 -8.13 -15.64
CA ALA A 28 7.55 -7.95 -14.54
C ALA A 28 6.55 -6.82 -14.90
N THR A 29 5.28 -6.99 -14.54
CA THR A 29 4.22 -6.00 -14.76
C THR A 29 3.53 -5.69 -13.44
N LEU A 30 3.22 -4.41 -13.23
CA LEU A 30 2.34 -3.94 -12.17
C LEU A 30 0.88 -4.29 -12.55
N SER A 31 0.25 -5.07 -11.69
CA SER A 31 -1.17 -5.46 -11.84
C SER A 31 -2.10 -4.70 -10.90
N MET A 32 -1.55 -4.18 -9.79
CA MET A 32 -2.27 -3.33 -8.84
C MET A 32 -1.83 -1.88 -9.03
N LEU A 33 -2.56 -1.16 -9.88
CA LEU A 33 -2.35 0.24 -10.19
C LEU A 33 -3.29 1.06 -9.32
N GLY A 34 -2.77 1.51 -8.17
CA GLY A 34 -3.57 1.88 -7.03
C GLY A 34 -3.59 3.37 -6.68
N ALA A 35 -4.68 3.81 -6.08
CA ALA A 35 -4.80 5.12 -5.45
C ALA A 35 -5.50 4.98 -4.08
N ASP A 36 -4.93 5.53 -3.00
CA ASP A 36 -5.65 5.72 -1.73
C ASP A 36 -6.52 6.95 -1.84
N VAL A 37 -7.84 6.80 -1.74
CA VAL A 37 -8.82 7.86 -1.98
C VAL A 37 -9.71 8.08 -0.77
N SER A 38 -9.20 7.81 0.42
CA SER A 38 -10.04 7.74 1.62
C SER A 38 -10.65 9.09 2.00
N THR A 39 -9.95 10.21 1.73
CA THR A 39 -10.49 11.57 1.97
C THR A 39 -11.56 11.98 0.98
N LEU A 40 -11.66 11.31 -0.17
CA LEU A 40 -12.46 11.74 -1.31
C LEU A 40 -13.93 11.93 -0.94
N GLN A 41 -14.48 11.02 -0.14
CA GLN A 41 -15.87 11.12 0.28
C GLN A 41 -16.16 12.41 1.05
N ARG A 42 -15.26 12.81 1.95
CA ARG A 42 -15.43 14.05 2.70
C ARG A 42 -15.31 15.27 1.81
N ALA A 43 -14.34 15.27 0.88
CA ALA A 43 -14.23 16.32 -0.11
C ALA A 43 -15.54 16.49 -0.91
N LEU A 44 -16.13 15.39 -1.38
CA LEU A 44 -17.40 15.40 -2.11
C LEU A 44 -18.58 15.85 -1.24
N ASP A 45 -18.67 15.38 0.01
CA ASP A 45 -19.69 15.81 0.99
C ASP A 45 -19.60 17.33 1.26
N LEU A 46 -18.41 17.93 1.13
CA LEU A 46 -18.14 19.37 1.25
C LEU A 46 -18.30 20.14 -0.08
N GLY A 47 -18.70 19.47 -1.16
CA GLY A 47 -18.96 20.10 -2.46
C GLY A 47 -17.72 20.31 -3.34
N ALA A 48 -16.61 19.63 -3.05
CA ALA A 48 -15.44 19.60 -3.92
C ALA A 48 -15.83 19.17 -5.35
N ARG A 49 -15.17 19.75 -6.34
CA ARG A 49 -15.40 19.47 -7.75
C ARG A 49 -14.10 19.06 -8.40
N TYR A 50 -14.19 18.08 -9.28
CA TYR A 50 -13.03 17.53 -9.96
C TYR A 50 -13.22 17.62 -11.47
N TYR A 51 -12.11 17.86 -12.15
CA TYR A 51 -12.07 18.13 -13.58
C TYR A 51 -10.97 17.29 -14.23
N ASN A 52 -11.29 16.75 -15.39
CA ASN A 52 -10.30 16.05 -16.21
C ASN A 52 -9.26 17.01 -16.79
N ALA A 53 -8.28 16.48 -17.53
CA ALA A 53 -7.22 17.29 -18.13
C ALA A 53 -7.74 18.37 -19.11
N SER A 54 -8.92 18.20 -19.72
CA SER A 54 -9.54 19.22 -20.60
C SER A 54 -10.32 20.29 -19.84
N GLY A 55 -10.45 20.19 -18.51
CA GLY A 55 -11.23 21.12 -17.68
C GLY A 55 -12.72 20.76 -17.60
N SER A 56 -13.12 19.59 -18.07
CA SER A 56 -14.51 19.11 -17.98
C SER A 56 -14.75 18.45 -16.63
N ALA A 57 -15.84 18.81 -15.96
CA ALA A 57 -16.25 18.18 -14.70
C ALA A 57 -16.50 16.70 -14.91
N ALA A 58 -15.94 15.86 -14.04
CA ALA A 58 -16.12 14.41 -14.09
C ALA A 58 -16.00 13.79 -12.70
N ASP A 59 -16.49 12.56 -12.57
CA ASP A 59 -16.33 11.76 -11.36
C ASP A 59 -14.84 11.47 -11.11
N PRO A 60 -14.30 11.71 -9.90
CA PRO A 60 -12.89 11.51 -9.59
C PRO A 60 -12.40 10.08 -9.83
N TYR A 61 -13.24 9.08 -9.60
CA TYR A 61 -12.91 7.69 -9.89
C TYR A 61 -12.76 7.44 -11.39
N ASP A 62 -13.60 8.08 -12.23
CA ASP A 62 -13.49 7.97 -13.69
C ASP A 62 -12.24 8.68 -14.21
N ILE A 63 -11.90 9.84 -13.62
CA ILE A 63 -10.66 10.55 -13.95
C ILE A 63 -9.44 9.68 -13.63
N LEU A 64 -9.36 9.14 -12.41
CA LEU A 64 -8.27 8.25 -11.99
C LEU A 64 -8.20 6.98 -12.86
N ARG A 65 -9.34 6.37 -13.19
CA ARG A 65 -9.41 5.21 -14.08
C ARG A 65 -8.89 5.54 -15.49
N SER A 66 -9.24 6.71 -16.02
CA SER A 66 -8.72 7.18 -17.31
C SER A 66 -7.21 7.40 -17.31
N ALA A 67 -6.63 7.70 -16.14
CA ALA A 67 -5.18 7.80 -15.93
C ALA A 67 -4.49 6.44 -15.69
N GLY A 68 -5.24 5.35 -15.61
CA GLY A 68 -4.73 3.97 -15.50
C GLY A 68 -5.02 3.27 -14.16
N VAL A 69 -5.66 3.95 -13.19
CA VAL A 69 -5.98 3.33 -11.89
C VAL A 69 -6.97 2.17 -12.07
N ASN A 70 -6.66 1.03 -11.47
CA ASN A 70 -7.51 -0.16 -11.43
C ASN A 70 -7.83 -0.65 -10.01
N TYR A 71 -7.25 0.00 -9.00
CA TYR A 71 -7.38 -0.34 -7.59
C TYR A 71 -7.58 0.92 -6.76
N ALA A 72 -8.56 0.90 -5.86
CA ALA A 72 -8.72 1.92 -4.83
C ALA A 72 -8.33 1.34 -3.47
N ARG A 73 -7.50 2.07 -2.72
CA ARG A 73 -7.21 1.80 -1.31
C ARG A 73 -8.08 2.70 -0.44
N LEU A 74 -8.62 2.12 0.63
CA LEU A 74 -9.35 2.84 1.66
C LEU A 74 -8.81 2.47 3.03
N ARG A 75 -8.40 3.47 3.83
CA ARG A 75 -8.17 3.26 5.26
C ARG A 75 -9.49 3.15 6.02
N ILE A 76 -9.47 2.34 7.06
CA ILE A 76 -10.56 2.22 8.02
C ILE A 76 -10.06 2.41 9.46
N TRP A 77 -10.75 3.31 10.16
CA TRP A 77 -10.62 3.57 11.59
C TRP A 77 -11.80 2.95 12.35
N ASN A 78 -11.56 2.56 13.60
CA ASN A 78 -12.54 1.88 14.44
C ASN A 78 -13.71 2.79 14.81
N ASN A 79 -13.42 3.91 15.46
CA ASN A 79 -14.41 4.89 15.89
C ASN A 79 -13.84 6.32 15.88
N PRO A 80 -13.58 6.88 14.68
CA PRO A 80 -13.00 8.21 14.55
C PRO A 80 -13.98 9.34 14.91
N ALA A 81 -13.49 10.33 15.66
CA ALA A 81 -14.26 11.50 16.09
C ALA A 81 -14.86 12.31 14.92
N SER A 82 -14.21 12.28 13.76
CA SER A 82 -14.66 12.99 12.55
C SER A 82 -15.93 12.40 11.93
N GLY A 83 -16.26 11.13 12.24
CA GLY A 83 -17.32 10.38 11.56
C GLY A 83 -16.97 9.92 10.13
N TYR A 84 -15.73 10.09 9.67
CA TYR A 84 -15.21 9.65 8.36
C TYR A 84 -14.20 8.51 8.51
N ASN A 85 -13.97 7.73 7.44
CA ASN A 85 -13.13 6.52 7.45
C ASN A 85 -13.59 5.42 8.44
N ASN A 86 -14.80 5.51 8.98
CA ASN A 86 -15.41 4.42 9.75
C ASN A 86 -16.07 3.38 8.82
N LYS A 87 -16.52 2.26 9.40
CA LYS A 87 -17.22 1.18 8.67
C LYS A 87 -18.34 1.69 7.76
N ALA A 88 -19.19 2.60 8.24
CA ALA A 88 -20.32 3.11 7.46
C ALA A 88 -19.87 3.88 6.21
N LYS A 89 -18.87 4.75 6.37
CA LYS A 89 -18.29 5.57 5.28
C LYS A 89 -17.51 4.71 4.29
N VAL A 90 -16.75 3.73 4.78
CA VAL A 90 -16.07 2.72 3.93
C VAL A 90 -17.08 1.91 3.10
N LEU A 91 -18.18 1.46 3.69
CA LEU A 91 -19.25 0.76 2.97
C LEU A 91 -19.89 1.63 1.88
N GLN A 92 -19.95 2.95 2.06
CA GLN A 92 -20.47 3.84 1.02
C GLN A 92 -19.46 4.01 -0.12
N GLN A 93 -18.18 4.29 0.19
CA GLN A 93 -17.14 4.43 -0.82
C GLN A 93 -16.90 3.13 -1.60
N ALA A 94 -16.93 1.98 -0.93
CA ALA A 94 -16.76 0.67 -1.56
C ALA A 94 -17.80 0.42 -2.67
N ARG A 95 -19.06 0.86 -2.50
CA ARG A 95 -20.07 0.78 -3.57
C ARG A 95 -19.68 1.64 -4.76
N ALA A 96 -19.26 2.88 -4.53
CA ALA A 96 -18.85 3.78 -5.60
C ALA A 96 -17.66 3.20 -6.37
N ILE A 97 -16.61 2.75 -5.66
CA ILE A 97 -15.42 2.11 -6.23
C ILE A 97 -15.80 0.91 -7.11
N LYS A 98 -16.58 -0.03 -6.57
CA LYS A 98 -16.96 -1.26 -7.29
C LYS A 98 -17.89 -0.98 -8.47
N ALA A 99 -18.79 0.00 -8.35
CA ALA A 99 -19.65 0.43 -9.46
C ALA A 99 -18.85 1.00 -10.65
N LYS A 100 -17.65 1.54 -10.40
CA LYS A 100 -16.73 2.01 -11.45
C LYS A 100 -15.82 0.90 -12.00
N GLY A 101 -15.95 -0.33 -11.48
CA GLY A 101 -15.15 -1.49 -11.88
C GLY A 101 -13.74 -1.52 -11.27
N LEU A 102 -13.47 -0.70 -10.26
CA LEU A 102 -12.18 -0.69 -9.56
C LEU A 102 -12.14 -1.80 -8.51
N LYS A 103 -10.96 -2.39 -8.30
CA LYS A 103 -10.69 -3.30 -7.18
C LYS A 103 -10.56 -2.53 -5.87
N LEU A 104 -10.75 -3.20 -4.73
CA LEU A 104 -10.73 -2.59 -3.40
C LEU A 104 -9.64 -3.21 -2.52
N LEU A 105 -8.74 -2.37 -2.02
CA LEU A 105 -7.78 -2.66 -0.95
C LEU A 105 -8.30 -1.99 0.32
N LEU A 106 -8.67 -2.77 1.33
CA LEU A 106 -9.11 -2.22 2.61
C LEU A 106 -7.96 -2.26 3.62
N ASP A 107 -7.60 -1.10 4.18
CA ASP A 107 -6.50 -0.94 5.12
C ASP A 107 -7.00 -0.69 6.54
N PHE A 108 -6.86 -1.70 7.40
CA PHE A 108 -7.18 -1.59 8.81
C PHE A 108 -6.04 -0.96 9.60
N HIS A 109 -6.28 0.24 10.11
CA HIS A 109 -5.36 0.88 11.05
C HIS A 109 -5.43 0.27 12.46
N TYR A 110 -6.56 -0.36 12.82
CA TYR A 110 -6.85 -0.79 14.20
C TYR A 110 -6.65 0.32 15.24
N SER A 111 -7.16 1.51 14.93
CA SER A 111 -7.07 2.73 15.72
C SER A 111 -8.29 3.60 15.43
N ASP A 112 -8.63 4.53 16.33
CA ASP A 112 -9.65 5.56 16.08
C ASP A 112 -9.10 6.74 15.25
N THR A 113 -7.80 6.75 14.98
CA THR A 113 -7.09 7.82 14.27
C THR A 113 -5.93 7.22 13.46
N TRP A 114 -5.08 8.08 12.91
CA TRP A 114 -3.84 7.72 12.23
C TRP A 114 -3.04 6.65 12.99
N ALA A 115 -2.55 5.67 12.22
CA ALA A 115 -1.63 4.64 12.69
C ALA A 115 -0.42 4.69 11.76
N ASP A 116 0.76 4.89 12.33
CA ASP A 116 2.03 5.16 11.66
C ASP A 116 3.18 4.58 12.53
N PRO A 117 4.46 4.63 12.11
CA PRO A 117 5.57 4.08 12.90
C PRO A 117 5.74 4.71 14.29
N GLY A 118 5.24 5.93 14.49
CA GLY A 118 5.27 6.65 15.77
C GLY A 118 4.00 6.53 16.61
N LYS A 119 2.88 6.09 16.01
CA LYS A 119 1.55 6.06 16.64
C LYS A 119 0.81 4.78 16.28
N GLN A 120 0.47 3.97 17.29
CA GLN A 120 -0.32 2.75 17.11
C GLN A 120 -1.30 2.60 18.27
N PHE A 121 -2.09 3.65 18.51
CA PHE A 121 -3.00 3.72 19.66
C PHE A 121 -4.10 2.66 19.58
N LYS A 122 -4.42 2.05 20.72
CA LYS A 122 -5.63 1.24 20.82
C LYS A 122 -6.86 2.15 20.60
N PRO A 123 -7.89 1.68 19.87
CA PRO A 123 -9.20 2.29 19.88
C PRO A 123 -9.68 2.49 21.32
N ALA A 124 -10.44 3.55 21.59
CA ALA A 124 -10.94 3.87 22.93
C ALA A 124 -11.75 2.71 23.52
N ALA A 125 -12.53 2.01 22.70
CA ALA A 125 -13.29 0.83 23.09
C ALA A 125 -12.42 -0.35 23.57
N TRP A 126 -11.13 -0.37 23.21
CA TRP A 126 -10.19 -1.44 23.54
C TRP A 126 -9.10 -0.98 24.53
N ALA A 127 -9.22 0.23 25.10
CA ALA A 127 -8.18 0.84 25.92
C ALA A 127 -7.77 -0.04 27.12
N SER A 128 -8.74 -0.67 27.78
CA SER A 128 -8.53 -1.57 28.92
C SER A 128 -8.30 -3.04 28.55
N HIS A 129 -8.37 -3.38 27.26
CA HIS A 129 -8.21 -4.76 26.81
C HIS A 129 -6.74 -5.17 26.84
N ASN A 130 -6.49 -6.37 27.37
CA ASN A 130 -5.18 -7.02 27.34
C ASN A 130 -4.98 -7.74 25.99
N LEU A 131 -3.77 -8.26 25.75
CA LEU A 131 -3.43 -8.98 24.51
C LEU A 131 -4.43 -10.09 24.10
N SER A 132 -5.01 -10.84 25.05
CA SER A 132 -5.97 -11.91 24.71
C SER A 132 -7.32 -11.35 24.25
N ALA A 133 -7.80 -10.28 24.89
CA ALA A 133 -8.99 -9.57 24.46
C ALA A 133 -8.75 -8.92 23.08
N LEU A 134 -7.59 -8.27 22.88
CA LEU A 134 -7.21 -7.65 21.61
C LEU A 134 -7.12 -8.63 20.43
N GLN A 135 -6.70 -9.86 20.67
CA GLN A 135 -6.77 -10.92 19.65
C GLN A 135 -8.22 -11.16 19.20
N SER A 136 -9.16 -11.23 20.15
CA SER A 136 -10.59 -11.40 19.85
C SER A 136 -11.16 -10.16 19.16
N ASP A 137 -10.73 -8.96 19.57
CA ASP A 137 -11.15 -7.70 18.96
C ASP A 137 -10.70 -7.59 17.51
N VAL A 138 -9.42 -7.86 17.22
CA VAL A 138 -8.87 -7.85 15.86
C VAL A 138 -9.62 -8.84 14.97
N TYR A 139 -9.84 -10.08 15.45
CA TYR A 139 -10.61 -11.07 14.69
C TYR A 139 -12.03 -10.57 14.40
N THR A 140 -12.75 -10.16 15.44
CA THR A 140 -14.17 -9.84 15.36
C THR A 140 -14.42 -8.60 14.51
N TYR A 141 -13.62 -7.55 14.70
CA TYR A 141 -13.76 -6.30 13.95
C TYR A 141 -13.45 -6.49 12.47
N THR A 142 -12.36 -7.21 12.15
CA THR A 142 -11.99 -7.51 10.76
C THR A 142 -13.07 -8.33 10.06
N LEU A 143 -13.58 -9.36 10.74
CA LEU A 143 -14.62 -10.24 10.21
C LEU A 143 -15.93 -9.49 9.99
N ASP A 144 -16.34 -8.63 10.94
CA ASP A 144 -17.55 -7.83 10.87
C ASP A 144 -17.53 -6.85 9.68
N VAL A 145 -16.44 -6.10 9.52
CA VAL A 145 -16.28 -5.16 8.39
C VAL A 145 -16.24 -5.92 7.06
N CYS A 146 -15.45 -6.99 6.97
CA CYS A 146 -15.34 -7.77 5.74
C CYS A 146 -16.68 -8.43 5.36
N ASN A 147 -17.41 -8.99 6.32
CA ASN A 147 -18.73 -9.58 6.07
C ASN A 147 -19.75 -8.54 5.64
N ALA A 148 -19.70 -7.32 6.19
CA ALA A 148 -20.59 -6.24 5.74
C ALA A 148 -20.33 -5.85 4.28
N LEU A 149 -19.06 -5.76 3.87
CA LEU A 149 -18.68 -5.51 2.47
C LEU A 149 -19.08 -6.68 1.57
N LYS A 150 -18.88 -7.92 2.02
CA LYS A 150 -19.28 -9.12 1.28
C LYS A 150 -20.80 -9.19 1.08
N ALA A 151 -21.58 -8.96 2.13
CA ALA A 151 -23.05 -8.93 2.06
C ALA A 151 -23.57 -7.82 1.15
N GLN A 152 -22.82 -6.73 1.03
CA GLN A 152 -23.10 -5.63 0.11
C GLN A 152 -22.74 -5.93 -1.36
N GLY A 153 -21.99 -7.01 -1.63
CA GLY A 153 -21.46 -7.31 -2.96
C GLY A 153 -20.17 -6.55 -3.30
N THR A 154 -19.50 -5.96 -2.32
CA THR A 154 -18.29 -5.15 -2.46
C THR A 154 -17.08 -5.77 -1.75
N THR A 155 -17.05 -7.11 -1.65
CA THR A 155 -15.96 -7.87 -1.01
C THR A 155 -14.58 -7.30 -1.40
N PRO A 156 -13.69 -7.02 -0.42
CA PRO A 156 -12.33 -6.57 -0.71
C PRO A 156 -11.58 -7.59 -1.54
N ASP A 157 -10.87 -7.11 -2.55
CA ASP A 157 -9.92 -7.92 -3.32
C ASP A 157 -8.67 -8.21 -2.49
N THR A 158 -8.25 -7.21 -1.70
CA THR A 158 -7.13 -7.28 -0.77
C THR A 158 -7.49 -6.59 0.55
N VAL A 159 -6.98 -7.12 1.67
CA VAL A 159 -7.05 -6.51 3.00
C VAL A 159 -5.65 -6.33 3.55
N GLN A 160 -5.36 -5.16 4.09
CA GLN A 160 -4.13 -4.87 4.83
C GLN A 160 -4.43 -4.93 6.34
N VAL A 161 -3.65 -5.75 7.05
CA VAL A 161 -3.78 -5.98 8.49
C VAL A 161 -2.74 -5.13 9.21
N GLY A 162 -3.15 -3.93 9.62
CA GLY A 162 -2.30 -2.93 10.24
C GLY A 162 -1.66 -1.99 9.21
N ASN A 163 -1.59 -0.70 9.53
CA ASN A 163 -0.89 0.30 8.73
C ASN A 163 0.46 0.66 9.35
N GLU A 164 1.53 0.58 8.55
CA GLU A 164 2.91 0.93 8.92
C GLU A 164 3.32 0.44 10.32
N ILE A 165 3.10 -0.85 10.56
CA ILE A 165 3.25 -1.47 11.88
C ILE A 165 4.71 -1.78 12.22
N ASN A 166 5.63 -0.89 11.82
CA ASN A 166 7.08 -1.10 11.83
C ASN A 166 7.58 -1.66 13.16
N VAL A 167 7.00 -1.24 14.29
CA VAL A 167 7.33 -1.73 15.64
C VAL A 167 6.11 -2.30 16.38
N GLY A 168 5.14 -2.82 15.64
CA GLY A 168 3.90 -3.45 16.14
C GLY A 168 2.66 -2.59 15.97
N MET A 169 1.54 -3.05 16.53
CA MET A 169 0.25 -2.36 16.49
C MET A 169 -0.46 -2.47 17.85
N LEU A 170 -1.52 -1.69 18.10
CA LEU A 170 -2.31 -1.77 19.34
C LEU A 170 -1.42 -1.67 20.60
N TRP A 171 -0.64 -0.60 20.68
CA TRP A 171 0.34 -0.42 21.75
C TRP A 171 -0.31 -0.23 23.13
N ASN A 172 0.29 -0.72 24.21
CA ASN A 172 1.61 -1.39 24.25
C ASN A 172 1.54 -2.92 24.11
N ASP A 173 0.34 -3.51 24.12
CA ASP A 173 0.16 -4.96 24.11
C ASP A 173 0.71 -5.63 22.85
N GLY A 174 0.52 -5.03 21.67
CA GLY A 174 1.05 -5.55 20.40
C GLY A 174 2.36 -4.90 19.93
N LYS A 175 3.04 -4.14 20.80
CA LYS A 175 4.33 -3.50 20.48
C LYS A 175 5.46 -4.53 20.50
N VAL A 176 6.37 -4.45 19.53
CA VAL A 176 7.59 -5.28 19.55
C VAL A 176 8.60 -4.63 20.50
N VAL A 177 8.91 -5.32 21.60
CA VAL A 177 9.87 -4.89 22.62
C VAL A 177 10.93 -5.97 22.77
N ASN A 178 12.21 -5.60 22.81
CA ASN A 178 13.34 -6.53 22.96
C ASN A 178 13.31 -7.69 21.93
N ASN A 179 12.97 -7.39 20.67
CA ASN A 179 12.79 -8.37 19.59
C ASN A 179 11.72 -9.45 19.85
N ASN A 180 10.83 -9.25 20.82
CA ASN A 180 9.71 -10.15 21.06
C ASN A 180 8.56 -9.86 20.09
N PHE A 181 8.47 -10.63 19.01
CA PHE A 181 7.39 -10.54 18.02
C PHE A 181 6.12 -11.30 18.40
N ALA A 182 6.14 -12.12 19.47
CA ALA A 182 5.02 -12.99 19.79
C ALA A 182 3.69 -12.24 20.00
N PRO A 183 3.64 -11.07 20.70
CA PRO A 183 2.40 -10.32 20.85
C PRO A 183 1.84 -9.81 19.52
N LEU A 184 2.68 -9.13 18.73
CA LEU A 184 2.30 -8.67 17.39
C LEU A 184 1.82 -9.82 16.51
N ALA A 185 2.57 -10.92 16.48
CA ALA A 185 2.25 -12.09 15.68
C ALA A 185 0.90 -12.71 16.06
N SER A 186 0.54 -12.72 17.35
CA SER A 186 -0.76 -13.21 17.80
C SER A 186 -1.91 -12.40 17.20
N LEU A 187 -1.77 -11.07 17.12
CA LEU A 187 -2.77 -10.18 16.54
C LEU A 187 -2.83 -10.31 15.01
N LEU A 188 -1.69 -10.37 14.33
CA LEU A 188 -1.63 -10.55 12.87
C LEU A 188 -2.28 -11.86 12.41
N LYS A 189 -2.09 -12.95 13.18
CA LYS A 189 -2.78 -14.22 12.92
C LYS A 189 -4.30 -14.08 12.97
N GLN A 190 -4.82 -13.31 13.92
CA GLN A 190 -6.26 -13.07 14.03
C GLN A 190 -6.79 -12.25 12.86
N GLY A 191 -6.07 -11.21 12.43
CA GLY A 191 -6.43 -10.44 11.24
C GLY A 191 -6.45 -11.31 9.98
N TYR A 192 -5.40 -12.11 9.75
CA TYR A 192 -5.36 -13.06 8.63
C TYR A 192 -6.54 -14.05 8.67
N ASN A 193 -6.76 -14.69 9.82
CA ASN A 193 -7.82 -15.68 9.98
C ASN A 193 -9.22 -15.08 9.75
N ALA A 194 -9.47 -13.86 10.21
CA ALA A 194 -10.73 -13.16 9.99
C ALA A 194 -10.98 -12.86 8.52
N VAL A 195 -9.95 -12.40 7.78
CA VAL A 195 -10.05 -12.18 6.34
C VAL A 195 -10.37 -13.50 5.61
N LYS A 196 -9.66 -14.57 5.95
CA LYS A 196 -9.90 -15.89 5.32
C LYS A 196 -11.25 -16.49 5.67
N ALA A 197 -11.74 -16.27 6.88
CA ALA A 197 -13.09 -16.68 7.29
C ALA A 197 -14.20 -15.93 6.54
N CYS A 198 -14.01 -14.64 6.30
CA CYS A 198 -14.92 -13.84 5.47
C CYS A 198 -14.87 -14.29 4.00
N ASN A 199 -13.68 -14.35 3.40
CA ASN A 199 -13.48 -14.77 2.01
C ASN A 199 -12.06 -15.30 1.79
N ALA A 200 -11.93 -16.62 1.59
CA ALA A 200 -10.63 -17.27 1.40
C ALA A 200 -9.82 -16.75 0.20
N SER A 201 -10.49 -16.20 -0.81
CA SER A 201 -9.85 -15.62 -2.01
C SER A 201 -9.31 -14.20 -1.82
N THR A 202 -9.73 -13.48 -0.78
CA THR A 202 -9.20 -12.14 -0.48
C THR A 202 -7.75 -12.26 -0.04
N SER A 203 -6.85 -11.49 -0.68
CA SER A 203 -5.43 -11.48 -0.32
C SER A 203 -5.17 -10.66 0.94
N VAL A 204 -4.21 -11.06 1.77
CA VAL A 204 -3.84 -10.37 3.00
C VAL A 204 -2.44 -9.72 2.88
N LEU A 205 -2.34 -8.43 3.14
CA LEU A 205 -1.11 -7.67 3.22
C LEU A 205 -0.69 -7.44 4.67
N VAL A 206 0.63 -7.40 4.88
CA VAL A 206 1.25 -6.82 6.07
C VAL A 206 2.11 -5.65 5.61
N HIS A 207 1.94 -4.48 6.23
CA HIS A 207 2.48 -3.20 5.75
C HIS A 207 3.47 -2.57 6.73
N THR A 208 4.62 -2.12 6.22
CA THR A 208 5.63 -1.36 6.97
C THR A 208 6.22 -0.22 6.15
N ALA A 209 6.60 0.89 6.77
CA ALA A 209 7.40 1.95 6.15
C ALA A 209 8.91 1.61 6.01
N ASN A 210 9.26 0.32 5.89
CA ASN A 210 10.64 -0.16 5.94
C ASN A 210 11.31 -0.24 4.55
N ALA A 211 10.85 0.53 3.56
CA ALA A 211 11.56 0.62 2.28
C ALA A 211 12.92 1.33 2.41
N ASP A 212 13.17 1.99 3.54
CA ASP A 212 14.36 2.75 3.87
C ASP A 212 15.63 1.88 4.01
N SER A 213 15.51 0.63 4.45
CA SER A 213 16.67 -0.26 4.54
C SER A 213 16.32 -1.75 4.53
N LEU A 214 17.23 -2.55 3.98
CA LEU A 214 17.18 -4.01 4.07
C LEU A 214 17.17 -4.52 5.51
N ALA A 215 17.89 -3.84 6.42
CA ALA A 215 18.00 -4.27 7.80
C ALA A 215 16.66 -4.15 8.53
N HIS A 216 15.97 -3.01 8.40
CA HIS A 216 14.66 -2.79 9.02
C HIS A 216 13.60 -3.73 8.43
N ALA A 217 13.55 -3.86 7.10
CA ALA A 217 12.61 -4.75 6.44
C ALA A 217 12.82 -6.21 6.87
N ARG A 218 14.05 -6.72 6.81
CA ARG A 218 14.37 -8.09 7.24
C ARG A 218 14.05 -8.32 8.70
N TRP A 219 14.44 -7.41 9.59
CA TRP A 219 14.17 -7.54 11.01
C TRP A 219 12.68 -7.77 11.30
N PHE A 220 11.83 -6.95 10.69
CA PHE A 220 10.38 -7.06 10.87
C PHE A 220 9.82 -8.37 10.26
N TYR A 221 10.09 -8.61 8.97
CA TYR A 221 9.48 -9.74 8.26
C TYR A 221 10.06 -11.10 8.69
N ASP A 222 11.32 -11.16 9.12
CA ASP A 222 11.87 -12.35 9.78
C ASP A 222 11.22 -12.58 11.14
N GLY A 223 11.01 -11.51 11.91
CA GLY A 223 10.36 -11.56 13.21
C GLY A 223 8.98 -12.19 13.15
N ILE A 224 8.10 -11.69 12.27
CA ILE A 224 6.75 -12.25 12.12
C ILE A 224 6.76 -13.66 11.50
N ARG A 225 7.70 -13.95 10.57
CA ARG A 225 7.85 -15.28 9.97
C ARG A 225 8.25 -16.32 11.02
N ALA A 226 9.20 -16.00 11.89
CA ALA A 226 9.67 -16.87 12.96
C ALA A 226 8.54 -17.22 13.95
N GLN A 227 7.55 -16.35 14.10
CA GLN A 227 6.35 -16.60 14.91
C GLN A 227 5.24 -17.34 14.14
N GLY A 228 5.46 -17.71 12.88
CA GLY A 228 4.49 -18.44 12.05
C GLY A 228 3.31 -17.60 11.57
N VAL A 229 3.47 -16.28 11.45
CA VAL A 229 2.44 -15.43 10.82
C VAL A 229 2.30 -15.79 9.35
N GLN A 230 1.04 -15.92 8.89
CA GLN A 230 0.70 -16.05 7.47
C GLN A 230 0.28 -14.68 6.94
N TRP A 231 0.69 -14.37 5.72
CA TRP A 231 0.24 -13.22 4.92
C TRP A 231 0.40 -13.60 3.45
N ASP A 232 -0.23 -12.90 2.51
CA ASP A 232 -0.16 -13.27 1.09
C ASP A 232 0.80 -12.38 0.31
N MET A 233 0.91 -11.09 0.66
CA MET A 233 1.87 -10.17 0.02
C MET A 233 2.50 -9.20 1.04
N THR A 234 3.76 -8.84 0.79
CA THR A 234 4.52 -7.88 1.59
C THR A 234 4.25 -6.47 1.09
N ALA A 235 3.89 -5.54 1.98
CA ALA A 235 3.64 -4.16 1.61
C ALA A 235 4.67 -3.19 2.21
N LEU A 236 5.05 -2.18 1.43
CA LEU A 236 6.00 -1.15 1.82
C LEU A 236 5.46 0.27 1.53
N SER A 237 5.80 1.25 2.36
CA SER A 237 5.72 2.67 1.99
C SER A 237 7.04 3.17 1.45
N TYR A 238 7.01 4.03 0.43
CA TYR A 238 8.18 4.69 -0.13
C TYR A 238 7.85 6.14 -0.45
N TYR A 239 8.44 7.03 0.34
CA TYR A 239 8.53 8.44 0.05
C TYR A 239 10.00 8.78 -0.08
N CYS A 240 10.42 9.24 -1.26
CA CYS A 240 11.82 9.53 -1.54
C CYS A 240 12.43 10.58 -0.58
N ALA A 241 11.59 11.40 0.06
CA ALA A 241 11.98 12.34 1.11
C ALA A 241 12.53 11.65 2.37
N TRP A 242 12.16 10.40 2.64
CA TRP A 242 12.48 9.70 3.89
C TRP A 242 13.13 8.33 3.69
N HIS A 243 12.73 7.59 2.65
CA HIS A 243 13.02 6.15 2.51
C HIS A 243 14.19 5.86 1.56
N GLY A 244 15.06 6.85 1.35
CA GLY A 244 16.29 6.70 0.56
C GLY A 244 16.06 6.66 -0.95
N THR A 245 17.07 6.20 -1.68
CA THR A 245 17.13 6.29 -3.14
C THR A 245 16.29 5.20 -3.83
N LEU A 246 16.00 5.40 -5.12
CA LEU A 246 15.38 4.35 -5.94
C LEU A 246 16.21 3.05 -6.01
N THR A 247 17.54 3.13 -5.95
CA THR A 247 18.40 1.95 -5.84
C THR A 247 18.13 1.19 -4.53
N ASN A 248 17.94 1.92 -3.43
CA ASN A 248 17.57 1.31 -2.17
C ASN A 248 16.19 0.64 -2.26
N LEU A 249 15.19 1.33 -2.82
CA LEU A 249 13.86 0.75 -3.07
C LEU A 249 13.93 -0.54 -3.89
N TYR A 250 14.67 -0.55 -5.00
CA TYR A 250 14.87 -1.73 -5.84
C TYR A 250 15.42 -2.92 -5.05
N ASN A 251 16.45 -2.66 -4.23
CA ASN A 251 17.10 -3.68 -3.43
C ASN A 251 16.18 -4.24 -2.35
N VAL A 252 15.43 -3.40 -1.64
CA VAL A 252 14.48 -3.85 -0.62
C VAL A 252 13.37 -4.68 -1.24
N ILE A 253 12.75 -4.22 -2.34
CA ILE A 253 11.70 -5.00 -3.03
C ILE A 253 12.24 -6.36 -3.48
N THR A 254 13.42 -6.38 -4.10
CA THR A 254 14.05 -7.63 -4.57
C THR A 254 14.31 -8.59 -3.41
N ASP A 255 14.85 -8.10 -2.29
CA ASP A 255 15.09 -8.92 -1.10
C ASP A 255 13.80 -9.45 -0.49
N MET A 256 12.79 -8.60 -0.28
CA MET A 256 11.50 -9.02 0.29
C MET A 256 10.84 -10.10 -0.57
N ARG A 257 10.83 -9.90 -1.90
CA ARG A 257 10.27 -10.88 -2.84
C ARG A 257 11.01 -12.21 -2.78
N THR A 258 12.34 -12.19 -2.88
CA THR A 258 13.16 -13.42 -2.98
C THR A 258 13.26 -14.16 -1.66
N ARG A 259 13.38 -13.45 -0.53
CA ARG A 259 13.56 -14.03 0.80
C ARG A 259 12.29 -14.65 1.37
N TYR A 260 11.14 -14.05 1.10
CA TYR A 260 9.85 -14.53 1.64
C TYR A 260 9.01 -15.28 0.61
N GLY A 261 9.36 -15.23 -0.68
CA GLY A 261 8.64 -15.93 -1.75
C GLY A 261 7.23 -15.39 -1.96
N ARG A 262 7.01 -14.11 -1.66
CA ARG A 262 5.70 -13.44 -1.70
C ARG A 262 5.75 -12.23 -2.65
N PRO A 263 4.65 -11.90 -3.33
CA PRO A 263 4.55 -10.65 -4.06
C PRO A 263 4.81 -9.45 -3.15
N VAL A 264 5.36 -8.38 -3.73
CA VAL A 264 5.60 -7.11 -3.02
C VAL A 264 4.72 -6.03 -3.63
N VAL A 265 4.09 -5.22 -2.78
CA VAL A 265 3.28 -4.06 -3.16
C VAL A 265 3.88 -2.82 -2.51
N LEU A 266 4.02 -1.75 -3.28
CA LEU A 266 4.23 -0.43 -2.71
C LEU A 266 2.87 0.17 -2.37
N ALA A 267 2.49 0.17 -1.09
CA ALA A 267 1.16 0.54 -0.63
C ALA A 267 0.98 2.05 -0.50
N GLU A 268 2.08 2.80 -0.35
CA GLU A 268 2.07 4.25 -0.28
C GLU A 268 3.28 4.87 -0.96
N THR A 269 3.04 5.90 -1.77
CA THR A 269 4.02 6.82 -2.33
C THR A 269 3.32 8.10 -2.80
N ALA A 270 4.02 9.22 -2.84
CA ALA A 270 3.54 10.48 -3.40
C ALA A 270 4.72 11.42 -3.65
N TYR A 271 4.49 12.46 -4.46
CA TYR A 271 5.50 13.48 -4.75
C TYR A 271 4.89 14.86 -4.90
N PRO A 272 5.50 15.92 -4.33
CA PRO A 272 4.96 17.26 -4.42
C PRO A 272 5.10 17.86 -5.82
N PHE A 273 4.05 18.48 -6.34
CA PHE A 273 4.10 19.29 -7.56
C PHE A 273 4.45 20.76 -7.30
N THR A 274 4.47 21.18 -6.03
CA THR A 274 4.83 22.54 -5.57
C THR A 274 5.36 22.49 -4.13
N GLY A 275 6.15 23.49 -3.73
CA GLY A 275 6.59 23.66 -2.34
C GLY A 275 5.69 24.60 -1.52
N ALA A 276 4.63 25.14 -2.13
CA ALA A 276 3.70 26.07 -1.49
C ALA A 276 2.57 25.33 -0.78
N ASP A 277 2.05 25.96 0.28
CA ASP A 277 0.85 25.51 0.99
C ASP A 277 -0.41 26.16 0.39
N ALA A 278 -1.46 25.36 0.17
CA ALA A 278 -2.75 25.86 -0.31
C ALA A 278 -3.61 26.48 0.78
N ASP A 279 -3.45 25.98 2.01
CA ASP A 279 -4.22 26.38 3.17
C ASP A 279 -3.30 26.75 4.34
N SER A 280 -3.85 26.92 5.55
CA SER A 280 -3.07 27.30 6.72
C SER A 280 -2.26 26.16 7.36
N GLU A 281 -2.46 24.93 6.91
CA GLU A 281 -1.74 23.75 7.37
C GLU A 281 -0.46 23.57 6.54
N PRO A 282 0.73 23.53 7.16
CA PRO A 282 1.97 23.28 6.42
C PRO A 282 1.99 21.88 5.78
N ASN A 283 2.44 21.80 4.52
CA ASN A 283 2.64 20.51 3.86
C ASN A 283 3.79 19.72 4.48
N VAL A 284 3.59 18.39 4.57
CA VAL A 284 4.53 17.47 5.24
C VAL A 284 5.82 17.29 4.43
N ILE A 285 5.73 17.36 3.09
CA ILE A 285 6.89 17.31 2.17
C ILE A 285 6.82 18.51 1.23
N ASN A 286 7.80 19.40 1.31
CA ASN A 286 7.90 20.60 0.47
C ASN A 286 9.29 20.75 -0.20
N ALA A 287 10.07 19.66 -0.22
CA ALA A 287 11.41 19.62 -0.77
C ALA A 287 11.52 18.60 -1.91
N THR A 288 12.47 18.85 -2.82
CA THR A 288 12.77 17.93 -3.93
C THR A 288 13.51 16.69 -3.45
N CYS A 289 13.30 15.55 -4.12
CA CYS A 289 14.14 14.37 -4.04
C CYS A 289 14.57 13.94 -5.46
N ASP A 290 15.55 13.03 -5.57
CA ASP A 290 15.97 12.43 -6.84
C ASP A 290 16.36 13.42 -7.97
N GLY A 291 16.65 14.68 -7.61
CA GLY A 291 16.94 15.76 -8.55
C GLY A 291 15.72 16.22 -9.37
N ILE A 292 14.50 15.87 -8.96
CA ILE A 292 13.27 16.19 -9.69
C ILE A 292 12.67 17.51 -9.19
N PRO A 293 12.37 18.50 -10.04
CA PRO A 293 11.79 19.76 -9.61
C PRO A 293 10.32 19.60 -9.18
N LEU A 294 9.89 20.42 -8.21
CA LEU A 294 8.50 20.49 -7.76
C LEU A 294 7.65 21.18 -8.83
N THR A 295 7.15 20.38 -9.77
CA THR A 295 6.27 20.80 -10.88
C THR A 295 5.32 19.65 -11.22
N TRP A 296 4.26 19.92 -11.99
CA TRP A 296 3.38 18.86 -12.50
C TRP A 296 4.11 17.80 -13.34
N ALA A 297 5.08 18.23 -14.16
CA ALA A 297 5.92 17.31 -14.93
C ALA A 297 6.85 16.50 -14.01
N GLY A 298 7.41 17.14 -12.97
CA GLY A 298 8.25 16.49 -11.98
C GLY A 298 7.50 15.45 -11.14
N GLN A 299 6.30 15.77 -10.64
CA GLN A 299 5.43 14.80 -9.96
C GLN A 299 5.13 13.58 -10.82
N ALA A 300 4.82 13.78 -12.10
CA ALA A 300 4.59 12.66 -13.02
C ALA A 300 5.87 11.86 -13.29
N GLN A 301 7.02 12.53 -13.39
CA GLN A 301 8.32 11.90 -13.60
C GLN A 301 8.75 11.05 -12.41
N GLU A 302 8.64 11.58 -11.18
CA GLU A 302 9.00 10.84 -9.96
C GLU A 302 8.12 9.61 -9.81
N PHE A 303 6.80 9.77 -9.98
CA PHE A 303 5.89 8.65 -9.87
C PHE A 303 6.14 7.58 -10.95
N ALA A 304 6.53 7.98 -12.16
CA ALA A 304 6.97 7.05 -13.20
C ALA A 304 8.27 6.33 -12.82
N TRP A 305 9.24 7.02 -12.20
CA TRP A 305 10.49 6.43 -11.74
C TRP A 305 10.27 5.43 -10.61
N VAL A 306 9.39 5.72 -9.65
CA VAL A 306 8.99 4.79 -8.59
C VAL A 306 8.30 3.55 -9.19
N GLN A 307 7.33 3.73 -10.09
CA GLN A 307 6.67 2.61 -10.78
C GLN A 307 7.67 1.75 -11.55
N ASN A 308 8.58 2.36 -12.32
CA ASN A 308 9.60 1.65 -13.08
C ASN A 308 10.56 0.88 -12.17
N THR A 309 11.01 1.50 -11.08
CA THR A 309 11.88 0.88 -10.08
C THR A 309 11.19 -0.33 -9.45
N ALA A 310 9.95 -0.17 -8.98
CA ALA A 310 9.18 -1.22 -8.37
C ALA A 310 8.91 -2.38 -9.35
N ARG A 311 8.50 -2.05 -10.59
CA ARG A 311 8.28 -3.02 -11.66
C ARG A 311 9.55 -3.83 -11.95
N ASN A 312 10.69 -3.15 -12.14
CA ASN A 312 11.96 -3.80 -12.43
C ASN A 312 12.45 -4.69 -11.28
N ALA A 313 12.15 -4.32 -10.03
CA ALA A 313 12.45 -5.13 -8.84
C ALA A 313 11.48 -6.32 -8.67
N GLY A 314 10.39 -6.37 -9.46
CA GLY A 314 9.39 -7.42 -9.47
C GLY A 314 8.25 -7.24 -8.47
N ALA A 315 7.97 -6.01 -8.03
CA ALA A 315 6.73 -5.70 -7.35
C ALA A 315 5.52 -5.94 -8.27
N VAL A 316 4.36 -6.21 -7.68
CA VAL A 316 3.10 -6.43 -8.41
C VAL A 316 2.15 -5.24 -8.34
N GLY A 317 2.47 -4.22 -7.53
CA GLY A 317 1.58 -3.10 -7.28
C GLY A 317 2.26 -1.85 -6.76
N VAL A 318 1.70 -0.70 -7.13
CA VAL A 318 2.08 0.62 -6.64
C VAL A 318 0.81 1.45 -6.40
N PHE A 319 0.70 2.04 -5.22
CA PHE A 319 -0.43 2.86 -4.78
C PHE A 319 0.03 4.28 -4.49
N TYR A 320 -0.56 5.26 -5.19
CA TYR A 320 -0.37 6.68 -4.87
C TYR A 320 -1.24 7.03 -3.67
N TRP A 321 -0.66 7.67 -2.65
CA TRP A 321 -1.39 8.03 -1.44
C TRP A 321 -2.07 9.38 -1.57
N GLU A 322 -3.39 9.40 -1.36
CA GLU A 322 -4.25 10.59 -1.36
C GLU A 322 -4.10 11.51 -2.60
N PRO A 323 -4.24 10.97 -3.83
CA PRO A 323 -4.14 11.79 -5.02
C PRO A 323 -5.29 12.81 -5.11
N THR A 324 -6.41 12.60 -4.41
CA THR A 324 -7.61 13.46 -4.46
C THR A 324 -7.67 14.53 -3.39
N TRP A 325 -6.72 14.57 -2.45
CA TRP A 325 -6.76 15.41 -1.26
C TRP A 325 -6.16 16.80 -1.52
N TYR A 326 -6.70 17.52 -2.50
CA TYR A 326 -6.38 18.95 -2.63
C TYR A 326 -7.10 19.75 -1.51
N ALA A 327 -6.64 20.98 -1.24
CA ALA A 327 -7.21 21.79 -0.17
C ALA A 327 -8.69 22.14 -0.39
N VAL A 328 -9.53 21.56 0.46
CA VAL A 328 -10.97 21.81 0.54
C VAL A 328 -11.26 22.24 1.98
N PRO A 329 -11.84 23.43 2.21
CA PRO A 329 -12.14 23.91 3.56
C PRO A 329 -12.96 22.90 4.36
N GLY A 330 -12.44 22.54 5.55
CA GLY A 330 -13.04 21.54 6.43
C GLY A 330 -12.72 20.10 6.05
N ASN A 331 -11.84 19.81 5.09
CA ASN A 331 -11.34 18.46 4.82
C ASN A 331 -9.95 18.24 5.45
N GLY A 332 -9.84 18.53 6.75
CA GLY A 332 -8.57 18.56 7.45
C GLY A 332 -7.96 17.19 7.79
N TRP A 333 -6.69 17.19 8.20
CA TRP A 333 -5.96 15.97 8.56
C TRP A 333 -6.31 15.42 9.95
N ASP A 334 -6.66 16.29 10.91
CA ASP A 334 -6.90 15.89 12.30
C ASP A 334 -8.35 15.40 12.48
N PRO A 335 -8.62 14.10 12.73
CA PRO A 335 -9.98 13.65 12.96
C PRO A 335 -10.66 14.24 14.20
N ALA A 336 -9.91 14.76 15.17
CA ALA A 336 -10.48 15.42 16.36
C ALA A 336 -10.92 16.87 16.07
N ASN A 337 -10.33 17.52 15.06
CA ASN A 337 -10.63 18.90 14.66
C ASN A 337 -10.73 19.04 13.13
N ILE A 338 -11.37 18.07 12.47
CA ILE A 338 -11.33 17.95 11.00
C ILE A 338 -11.90 19.17 10.25
N ASN A 339 -12.80 19.93 10.89
CA ASN A 339 -13.36 21.16 10.35
C ASN A 339 -12.42 22.37 10.51
N GLY A 340 -11.55 22.34 11.52
CA GLY A 340 -10.72 23.47 11.94
C GLY A 340 -9.25 23.38 11.52
N THR A 341 -8.83 22.27 10.92
CA THR A 341 -7.48 22.09 10.36
C THR A 341 -7.52 22.05 8.84
N GLY A 342 -6.43 22.47 8.19
CA GLY A 342 -6.17 22.19 6.78
C GLY A 342 -5.62 20.77 6.60
N ASN A 343 -4.97 20.52 5.47
CA ASN A 343 -4.31 19.25 5.23
C ASN A 343 -2.87 19.43 4.74
N GLY A 344 -1.92 18.71 5.32
CA GLY A 344 -0.51 18.80 4.93
C GLY A 344 -0.15 17.99 3.68
N TRP A 345 -1.11 17.75 2.77
CA TRP A 345 -0.91 16.91 1.58
C TRP A 345 -1.38 17.54 0.27
N ASP A 346 -1.88 18.77 0.31
CA ASP A 346 -2.51 19.42 -0.84
C ASP A 346 -1.54 19.59 -2.02
N ASN A 347 -0.25 19.71 -1.73
CA ASN A 347 0.80 19.89 -2.71
C ASN A 347 1.25 18.57 -3.37
N MET A 348 0.79 17.44 -2.84
CA MET A 348 1.05 16.09 -3.34
C MET A 348 -0.19 15.45 -3.96
N ALA A 349 -1.35 16.09 -3.87
CA ALA A 349 -2.49 15.69 -4.68
C ALA A 349 -2.13 15.69 -6.18
N VAL A 350 -2.80 14.83 -6.95
CA VAL A 350 -2.67 14.82 -8.42
C VAL A 350 -3.70 15.74 -9.07
N PHE A 351 -4.47 16.46 -8.27
CA PHE A 351 -5.37 17.53 -8.70
C PHE A 351 -4.85 18.85 -8.16
N ASP A 352 -4.90 19.89 -8.99
CA ASP A 352 -4.61 21.25 -8.54
C ASP A 352 -5.66 21.75 -7.55
N TRP A 353 -5.43 22.90 -6.93
CA TRP A 353 -6.33 23.46 -5.92
C TRP A 353 -7.67 23.94 -6.49
N SER A 354 -7.87 23.88 -7.80
CA SER A 354 -9.18 24.07 -8.46
C SER A 354 -9.89 22.74 -8.77
N GLY A 355 -9.23 21.60 -8.47
CA GLY A 355 -9.71 20.25 -8.72
C GLY A 355 -9.39 19.71 -10.11
N ARG A 356 -8.48 20.32 -10.89
CA ARG A 356 -8.09 19.82 -12.22
C ARG A 356 -6.92 18.86 -12.13
N VAL A 357 -7.05 17.67 -12.74
CA VAL A 357 -6.02 16.63 -12.69
C VAL A 357 -4.73 17.04 -13.43
N ASN A 358 -3.58 16.64 -12.89
CA ASN A 358 -2.28 16.67 -13.56
C ASN A 358 -2.37 15.94 -14.91
N PRO A 359 -2.20 16.61 -16.06
CA PRO A 359 -2.33 15.96 -17.36
C PRO A 359 -1.22 14.94 -17.63
N ASN A 360 -0.11 14.98 -16.88
CA ASN A 360 1.06 14.14 -17.09
C ASN A 360 1.06 12.85 -16.25
N ILE A 361 0.28 12.80 -15.16
CA ILE A 361 0.30 11.67 -14.23
C ILE A 361 -0.33 10.42 -14.86
N ARG A 362 0.34 9.27 -14.77
CA ARG A 362 -0.17 8.00 -15.31
C ARG A 362 0.19 6.84 -14.38
N TRP A 363 -0.74 5.91 -14.27
CA TRP A 363 -0.49 4.59 -13.72
C TRP A 363 -0.23 3.62 -14.87
N THR A 364 0.94 2.99 -14.86
CA THR A 364 1.43 2.19 -15.99
C THR A 364 1.63 0.75 -15.58
N PRO A 365 1.10 -0.24 -16.34
CA PRO A 365 1.29 -1.65 -16.04
C PRO A 365 2.75 -2.08 -16.15
#